data_AF-A0A7G6S8H7-F1
#
_entry.id   AF-A0A7G6S8H7-F1
#
_cell.length_a   1.000
_cell.length_b   1.000
_cell.length_c   1.000
_cell.angle_alpha   90.00
_cell.angle_beta   90.00
_cell.angle_gamma   90.00
#
_symmetry.space_group_name_H-M   'P 1'
#
loop_
_entity.id
_entity.type
_entity.pdbx_description
1 polymer ?
#
loop_
_entity_poly.entity_id
_entity_poly.type
_entity_poly.pdbx_seq_one_letter_code
_entity_poly.pdbx_strand_id
1 'polypeptide(L)'
;MTMRLIPPSNGLHNPITVNGRRYSCAANSTVDVPDFDGLIMIANGWVSTASNGSGTTAQRPLSPPIGTQFHDTTLNKLIIFDGKTWRDPVSGAAI
;
A
#
# COMPACT_ATOMS: atom_id res chain seq x y z
N MET A 1 2.32 2.31 -10.82
CA MET A 1 2.75 2.32 -9.41
C MET A 1 2.28 1.03 -8.76
N THR A 2 2.74 0.75 -7.53
CA THR A 2 2.31 -0.40 -6.73
C THR A 2 1.64 0.10 -5.46
N MET A 3 0.60 -0.59 -5.00
CA MET A 3 -0.10 -0.31 -3.76
C MET A 3 -0.02 -1.52 -2.84
N ARG A 4 -0.12 -1.27 -1.53
CA ARG A 4 -0.05 -2.33 -0.53
C ARG A 4 -1.44 -2.72 -0.06
N LEU A 5 -1.73 -4.02 -0.09
CA LEU A 5 -3.01 -4.60 0.31
C LEU A 5 -2.84 -5.66 1.42
N ILE A 6 -3.89 -5.82 2.24
CA ILE A 6 -4.08 -6.89 3.22
C ILE A 6 -5.26 -7.77 2.76
N PRO A 7 -5.23 -9.11 2.95
CA PRO A 7 -6.28 -9.97 2.45
C PRO A 7 -7.55 -9.83 3.32
N PRO A 8 -8.71 -10.22 2.79
CA PRO A 8 -9.95 -10.27 3.57
C PRO A 8 -9.78 -11.15 4.80
N SER A 9 -10.20 -10.66 5.98
CA SER A 9 -10.03 -11.36 7.26
C SER A 9 -10.79 -12.69 7.34
N ASN A 10 -11.84 -12.84 6.53
CA ASN A 10 -12.62 -14.08 6.41
C ASN A 10 -12.00 -15.11 5.44
N GLY A 11 -10.85 -14.79 4.82
CA GLY A 11 -10.16 -15.67 3.87
C GLY A 11 -10.84 -15.80 2.50
N LEU A 12 -12.01 -15.19 2.27
CA LEU A 12 -12.63 -15.18 0.95
C LEU A 12 -11.73 -14.44 -0.04
N HIS A 13 -11.68 -14.91 -1.28
CA HIS A 13 -10.84 -14.34 -2.35
C HIS A 13 -9.35 -14.23 -2.00
N ASN A 14 -8.84 -15.14 -1.18
CA ASN A 14 -7.40 -15.35 -0.97
C ASN A 14 -7.11 -16.86 -1.09
N PRO A 15 -6.54 -17.33 -2.22
CA PRO A 15 -5.95 -16.55 -3.31
C PRO A 15 -7.00 -15.93 -4.26
N ILE A 16 -6.60 -14.87 -4.98
CA ILE A 16 -7.36 -14.26 -6.09
C ILE A 16 -6.50 -14.24 -7.35
N THR A 17 -7.14 -14.35 -8.52
CA THR A 17 -6.47 -14.14 -9.81
C THR A 17 -7.05 -12.88 -10.46
N VAL A 18 -6.20 -11.94 -10.80
CA VAL A 18 -6.55 -10.67 -11.46
C VAL A 18 -5.65 -10.50 -12.67
N ASN A 19 -6.22 -10.24 -13.85
CA ASN A 19 -5.49 -10.05 -15.10
C ASN A 19 -4.42 -11.14 -15.38
N GLY A 20 -4.74 -12.39 -15.05
CA GLY A 20 -3.85 -13.55 -15.23
C GLY A 20 -2.75 -13.71 -14.16
N ARG A 21 -2.65 -12.81 -13.18
CA ARG A 21 -1.72 -12.91 -12.04
C ARG A 21 -2.44 -13.44 -10.81
N ARG A 22 -1.86 -14.46 -10.17
CA ARG A 22 -2.38 -15.04 -8.91
C ARG A 22 -1.72 -14.37 -7.71
N TYR A 23 -2.55 -13.84 -6.82
CA TYR A 23 -2.14 -13.21 -5.57
C TYR A 23 -2.59 -14.06 -4.39
N SER A 24 -1.68 -14.26 -3.45
CA SER A 24 -1.95 -14.89 -2.16
C SER A 24 -1.07 -14.24 -1.10
N CYS A 25 -1.58 -14.06 0.10
CA CYS A 25 -0.77 -13.67 1.25
C CYS A 25 -1.34 -14.30 2.53
N ALA A 26 -0.50 -14.49 3.54
CA ALA A 26 -0.99 -14.98 4.82
C ALA A 26 -2.01 -14.00 5.42
N ALA A 27 -3.02 -14.51 6.13
CA ALA A 27 -3.92 -13.65 6.89
C ALA A 27 -3.10 -12.72 7.81
N ASN A 28 -3.50 -11.45 7.90
CA ASN A 28 -2.80 -10.38 8.63
C ASN A 28 -1.41 -9.99 8.07
N SER A 29 -1.01 -10.49 6.90
CA SER A 29 0.17 -10.03 6.16
C SER A 29 -0.22 -9.10 5.02
N THR A 30 0.77 -8.44 4.41
CA THR A 30 0.54 -7.52 3.28
C THR A 30 1.23 -7.99 2.01
N VAL A 31 0.66 -7.63 0.86
CA VAL A 31 1.25 -7.86 -0.45
C VAL A 31 1.25 -6.56 -1.26
N ASP A 32 2.35 -6.30 -1.97
CA ASP A 32 2.44 -5.21 -2.93
C ASP A 32 1.95 -5.68 -4.29
N VAL A 33 1.01 -4.94 -4.88
CA VAL A 33 0.39 -5.27 -6.16
C VAL A 33 0.39 -4.07 -7.08
N PRO A 34 0.41 -4.26 -8.40
CA PRO A 34 0.18 -3.16 -9.33
C PRO A 34 -1.19 -2.52 -9.08
N ASP A 35 -1.27 -1.19 -9.06
CA ASP A 35 -2.50 -0.49 -8.67
C ASP A 35 -3.72 -0.86 -9.54
N PHE A 36 -3.50 -1.14 -10.82
CA PHE A 36 -4.56 -1.57 -11.75
C PHE A 36 -5.13 -2.95 -11.39
N ASP A 37 -4.33 -3.83 -10.78
CA ASP A 37 -4.80 -5.10 -10.22
C ASP A 37 -5.40 -4.87 -8.83
N GLY A 38 -4.79 -3.97 -8.05
CA GLY A 38 -5.18 -3.69 -6.67
C GLY A 38 -6.59 -3.12 -6.52
N LEU A 39 -7.05 -2.26 -7.43
CA LEU A 39 -8.43 -1.77 -7.43
C LEU A 39 -9.46 -2.91 -7.56
N ILE A 40 -9.18 -3.92 -8.38
CA ILE A 40 -10.04 -5.10 -8.54
C ILE A 40 -10.01 -5.94 -7.27
N MET A 41 -8.84 -6.09 -6.64
CA MET A 41 -8.70 -6.81 -5.37
C MET A 41 -9.49 -6.12 -4.25
N ILE A 42 -9.46 -4.78 -4.18
CA ILE A 42 -10.23 -3.99 -3.22
C ILE A 42 -11.74 -4.22 -3.40
N ALA A 43 -12.22 -4.21 -4.64
CA ALA A 43 -13.62 -4.54 -4.93
C ALA A 43 -14.02 -5.97 -4.48
N ASN A 44 -13.04 -6.87 -4.35
CA ASN A 44 -13.21 -8.25 -3.87
C ASN A 44 -12.94 -8.40 -2.35
N GLY A 45 -12.89 -7.29 -1.61
CA GLY A 45 -12.81 -7.27 -0.15
C GLY A 45 -11.41 -7.13 0.43
N TRP A 46 -10.37 -7.04 -0.41
CA TRP A 46 -9.03 -6.69 0.07
C TRP A 46 -9.02 -5.24 0.55
N VAL A 47 -8.16 -4.91 1.51
CA VAL A 47 -8.08 -3.55 2.06
C VAL A 47 -6.73 -2.95 1.71
N SER A 48 -6.71 -1.68 1.31
CA SER A 48 -5.45 -0.98 1.09
C SER A 48 -4.89 -0.45 2.39
N THR A 49 -3.62 -0.74 2.66
CA THR A 49 -2.87 -0.21 3.81
C THR A 49 -1.93 0.91 3.41
N ALA A 50 -1.67 1.09 2.11
CA ALA A 50 -1.03 2.26 1.53
C ALA A 50 -1.58 2.48 0.12
N SER A 51 -2.64 3.30 0.05
CA SER A 51 -3.46 3.46 -1.15
C SER A 51 -2.83 4.33 -2.24
N ASN A 52 -1.88 5.19 -1.88
CA ASN A 52 -1.20 6.06 -2.84
C ASN A 52 0.20 5.59 -3.24
N GLY A 53 0.65 4.45 -2.70
CA GLY A 53 1.83 3.77 -3.21
C GLY A 53 2.62 2.96 -2.16
N SER A 54 3.44 2.03 -2.64
CA SER A 54 4.51 1.39 -1.88
C SER A 54 5.76 1.23 -2.74
N GLY A 55 6.93 1.44 -2.13
CA GLY A 55 8.23 1.34 -2.79
C GLY A 55 9.36 1.84 -1.89
N THR A 56 10.59 1.89 -2.41
CA THR A 56 11.77 2.36 -1.68
C THR A 56 11.74 3.87 -1.40
N THR A 57 12.61 4.38 -0.52
CA THR A 57 12.79 5.82 -0.27
C THR A 57 12.98 6.63 -1.56
N ALA A 58 13.73 6.08 -2.53
CA ALA A 58 13.98 6.75 -3.81
C ALA A 58 12.75 6.80 -4.74
N GLN A 59 11.74 5.98 -4.47
CA GLN A 59 10.50 5.89 -5.24
C GLN A 59 9.35 6.68 -4.60
N ARG A 60 9.60 7.38 -3.49
CA ARG A 60 8.63 8.31 -2.91
C ARG A 60 8.23 9.34 -3.98
N PRO A 61 6.94 9.66 -4.16
CA PRO A 61 6.52 10.75 -5.03
C PRO A 61 7.24 12.05 -4.67
N LEU A 62 7.72 12.78 -5.69
CA LEU A 62 8.44 14.05 -5.51
C LEU A 62 7.51 15.24 -5.26
N SER A 63 6.26 15.17 -5.74
CA SER A 63 5.26 16.23 -5.55
C SER A 63 3.86 15.64 -5.25
N PRO A 64 3.72 14.89 -4.15
CA PRO A 64 2.43 14.35 -3.74
C PRO A 64 1.51 15.44 -3.15
N PRO A 65 0.18 15.31 -3.28
CA PRO A 65 -0.77 16.10 -2.49
C PRO A 65 -0.59 15.87 -0.98
N ILE A 66 -0.98 16.86 -0.17
CA ILE A 66 -1.06 16.70 1.30
C ILE A 66 -1.94 15.49 1.66
N GLY A 67 -1.52 14.72 2.66
CA GLY A 67 -2.24 13.53 3.13
C GLY A 67 -1.94 12.25 2.33
N THR A 68 -1.14 12.32 1.27
CA THR A 68 -0.71 11.13 0.51
C THR A 68 -0.02 10.13 1.42
N GLN A 69 -0.49 8.88 1.40
CA GLN A 69 0.07 7.76 2.15
C GLN A 69 0.99 6.93 1.26
N PHE A 70 2.21 6.66 1.74
CA PHE A 70 3.17 5.81 1.04
C PHE A 70 3.77 4.80 2.01
N HIS A 71 3.82 3.53 1.64
CA HIS A 71 4.60 2.55 2.40
C HIS A 71 6.03 2.50 1.87
N ASP A 72 6.95 3.08 2.65
CA ASP A 72 8.36 3.07 2.38
C ASP A 72 8.98 1.72 2.77
N THR A 73 9.39 0.94 1.78
CA THR A 73 9.97 -0.39 1.97
C THR A 73 11.42 -0.37 2.42
N THR A 74 12.13 0.76 2.25
CA THR A 74 13.48 0.94 2.79
C THR A 74 13.43 1.15 4.30
N LEU A 75 12.44 1.90 4.79
CA LEU A 75 12.22 2.14 6.21
C LEU A 75 11.24 1.17 6.86
N ASN A 76 10.60 0.31 6.06
CA ASN A 76 9.54 -0.61 6.44
C ASN A 76 8.41 0.05 7.25
N LYS A 77 7.93 1.21 6.79
CA LYS A 77 6.90 1.98 7.50
C LYS A 77 5.96 2.73 6.56
N LEU A 78 4.74 2.96 7.04
CA LEU A 78 3.82 3.91 6.44
C LEU A 78 4.26 5.33 6.77
N ILE A 79 4.29 6.20 5.77
CA ILE A 79 4.57 7.64 5.90
C ILE A 79 3.47 8.45 5.23
N ILE A 80 3.26 9.66 5.73
CA ILE A 80 2.25 10.60 5.21
C ILE A 80 2.94 11.91 4.84
N PHE A 81 2.61 12.45 3.66
CA PHE A 81 3.11 13.76 3.24
C PHE A 81 2.31 14.88 3.91
N ASP A 82 2.99 15.78 4.62
CA ASP A 82 2.35 16.89 5.35
C ASP A 82 2.16 18.18 4.50
N GLY A 83 2.52 18.13 3.21
CA GLY A 83 2.56 19.30 2.32
C GLY A 83 3.98 19.87 2.12
N LYS A 84 4.97 19.44 2.90
CA LYS A 84 6.37 19.87 2.81
C LYS A 84 7.37 18.72 2.90
N THR A 85 7.15 17.77 3.81
CA THR A 85 8.02 16.62 4.08
C THR A 85 7.20 15.37 4.36
N TRP A 86 7.84 14.22 4.23
CA TRP A 86 7.27 12.96 4.71
C TRP A 86 7.37 12.90 6.23
N ARG A 87 6.32 12.40 6.88
CA ARG A 87 6.25 12.21 8.33
C ARG A 87 5.82 10.81 8.71
N ASP A 88 6.28 10.39 9.87
CA ASP A 88 5.76 9.24 10.59
C ASP A 88 4.36 9.58 11.14
N PRO A 89 3.30 8.84 10.77
CA PRO A 89 1.94 9.15 11.21
C PRO A 89 1.70 8.89 12.69
N VAL A 90 2.57 8.12 13.37
CA VAL A 90 2.43 7.80 14.79
C VAL A 90 3.10 8.88 15.66
N SER A 91 4.32 9.29 15.30
CA SER A 91 5.09 10.25 16.10
C SER A 91 5.03 11.70 15.62
N GLY A 92 4.62 11.94 14.38
CA GLY A 92 4.68 13.25 13.73
C GLY A 92 6.11 13.70 13.36
N ALA A 93 7.12 12.88 13.62
CA ALA A 93 8.50 13.17 13.26
C ALA A 93 8.66 13.22 11.74
N ALA A 94 9.53 14.13 11.26
CA ALA A 94 9.94 14.14 9.86
C ALA A 94 10.83 12.92 9.55
N ILE A 95 10.69 12.39 8.33
CA ILE A 95 11.37 11.19 7.84
C ILE A 95 12.33 11.53 6.69
#